data_AF-A0A521CJ36-F1
#
_entry.id   AF-A0A521CJ36-F1
#
_cell.length_a   1.000
_cell.length_b   1.000
_cell.length_c   1.000
_cell.angle_alpha   90.00
_cell.angle_beta   90.00
_cell.angle_gamma   90.00
#
_symmetry.space_group_name_H-M   'P 1'
#
loop_
_entity.id
_entity.type
_entity.pdbx_description
1 polymer ?
#
loop_
_entity_poly.entity_id
_entity_poly.type
_entity_poly.pdbx_seq_one_letter_code
_entity_poly.pdbx_strand_id
1 'polypeptide(L)'
;MINKHIQLIGAICIMLVTAACLKEDISKISHHYQWKPTLSLPLKSITFNAENYNGSTPILDTMSTPVFSESVEFIFPEIYTTSEYVDSMMLRLEIKNNFPARIKVYAYFMNQEGSIIESILTDSIPKPAISADGFVTQAEKLLYDKTFSKEDIPALEQTTSILLRVLIKDLEYRPEVLDKLNEGSIDVTIGLRSAVNVPIDEI
;
A
#
# COMPACT_ATOMS: atom_id res chain seq x y z
N MET A 1 -40.22 -45.26 10.06
CA MET A 1 -39.11 -44.62 9.30
C MET A 1 -38.17 -43.74 10.14
N ILE A 2 -38.45 -43.47 11.42
CA ILE A 2 -37.65 -42.53 12.26
C ILE A 2 -36.29 -43.11 12.70
N ASN A 3 -36.13 -44.44 12.72
CA ASN A 3 -34.97 -45.08 13.36
C ASN A 3 -33.64 -44.98 12.56
N LYS A 4 -33.68 -44.70 11.25
CA LYS A 4 -32.46 -44.62 10.42
C LYS A 4 -31.71 -43.29 10.59
N HIS A 5 -32.40 -42.20 10.90
CA HIS A 5 -31.77 -40.88 11.06
C HIS A 5 -31.02 -40.74 12.39
N ILE A 6 -31.51 -41.38 13.46
CA ILE A 6 -30.85 -41.38 14.77
C ILE A 6 -29.52 -42.14 14.72
N GLN A 7 -29.45 -43.26 13.97
CA GLN A 7 -28.20 -44.01 13.80
C GLN A 7 -27.15 -43.25 12.96
N LEU A 8 -27.59 -42.48 11.96
CA LEU A 8 -26.68 -41.70 11.12
C LEU A 8 -26.05 -40.52 11.89
N ILE A 9 -26.84 -39.82 12.72
CA ILE A 9 -26.34 -38.70 13.54
C ILE A 9 -25.35 -39.20 14.61
N GLY A 10 -25.63 -40.34 15.23
CA GLY A 10 -24.71 -40.96 16.20
C GLY A 10 -23.35 -41.32 15.58
N ALA A 11 -23.35 -41.87 14.36
CA ALA A 11 -22.11 -42.21 13.66
C ALA A 11 -21.28 -40.97 13.27
N ILE A 12 -21.94 -39.89 12.85
CA ILE A 12 -21.26 -38.63 12.49
C ILE A 12 -20.65 -37.96 13.73
N CYS A 13 -21.34 -37.95 14.87
CA CYS A 13 -20.79 -37.41 16.12
C CYS A 13 -19.57 -38.21 16.60
N ILE A 14 -19.59 -39.54 16.51
CA ILE A 14 -18.43 -40.37 16.91
C ILE A 14 -17.23 -40.11 16.00
N MET A 15 -17.45 -39.98 14.68
CA MET A 15 -16.39 -39.70 13.72
C MET A 15 -15.75 -38.31 13.92
N LEU A 16 -16.55 -37.31 14.32
CA LEU A 16 -16.07 -35.95 14.64
C LEU A 16 -15.23 -35.91 15.92
N VAL A 17 -15.55 -36.74 16.93
CA VAL A 17 -14.81 -36.75 18.21
C VAL A 17 -13.46 -37.48 18.07
N THR A 18 -13.35 -38.48 17.18
CA THR A 18 -12.07 -39.19 16.95
C THR A 18 -11.05 -38.40 16.14
N ALA A 19 -11.47 -37.35 15.41
CA ALA A 19 -10.57 -36.49 14.65
C ALA A 19 -9.96 -35.34 15.48
N ALA A 20 -10.42 -35.12 16.70
CA ALA A 20 -9.98 -34.00 17.55
C ALA A 20 -8.70 -34.29 18.37
N CYS A 21 -8.05 -35.44 18.18
CA CYS A 21 -6.83 -35.81 18.92
C CYS A 21 -5.58 -35.75 18.03
N LEU A 22 -5.33 -34.59 17.42
CA LEU A 22 -3.95 -34.21 17.11
C LEU A 22 -3.31 -33.74 18.41
N LYS A 23 -2.80 -34.69 19.20
CA LYS A 23 -1.88 -34.40 20.30
C LYS A 23 -0.53 -34.09 19.67
N GLU A 24 -0.44 -32.96 18.98
CA GLU A 24 0.84 -32.41 18.59
C GLU A 24 1.62 -32.22 19.88
N ASP A 25 2.70 -32.99 19.99
CA ASP A 25 3.58 -32.99 21.13
C ASP A 25 4.31 -31.65 21.13
N ILE A 26 3.82 -30.71 21.93
CA ILE A 26 4.39 -29.35 22.06
C ILE A 26 5.88 -29.43 22.43
N SER A 27 6.32 -30.52 23.06
CA SER A 27 7.74 -30.76 23.37
C SER A 27 8.61 -31.08 22.15
N LYS A 28 8.01 -31.40 20.99
CA LYS A 28 8.70 -31.60 19.70
C LYS A 28 8.80 -30.32 18.87
N ILE A 29 8.18 -29.22 19.30
CA ILE A 29 8.53 -27.90 18.80
C ILE A 29 9.94 -27.65 19.31
N SER A 30 10.93 -27.96 18.48
CA SER A 30 12.34 -27.77 18.84
C SER A 30 12.55 -26.34 19.33
N HIS A 31 13.47 -26.12 20.26
CA HIS A 31 13.91 -24.79 20.70
C HIS A 31 14.41 -23.88 19.55
N HIS A 32 14.43 -24.37 18.31
CA HIS A 32 14.80 -23.65 17.10
C HIS A 32 13.60 -23.33 16.18
N TYR A 33 12.36 -23.49 16.66
CA TYR A 33 11.21 -23.05 15.88
C TYR A 33 11.23 -21.52 15.76
N GLN A 34 11.38 -21.00 14.55
CA GLN A 34 11.29 -19.57 14.26
C GLN A 34 9.89 -19.26 13.74
N TRP A 35 9.12 -18.46 14.46
CA TRP A 35 7.84 -17.98 13.98
C TRP A 35 8.05 -16.81 13.01
N LYS A 36 7.63 -16.99 11.75
CA LYS A 36 7.82 -16.02 10.66
C LYS A 36 6.49 -15.56 10.06
N PRO A 37 5.67 -14.80 10.82
CA PRO A 37 4.44 -14.27 10.26
C PRO A 37 4.75 -13.26 9.15
N THR A 38 3.98 -13.33 8.06
CA THR A 38 3.95 -12.25 7.08
C THR A 38 2.72 -11.39 7.33
N LEU A 39 2.94 -10.15 7.74
CA LEU A 39 1.87 -9.17 7.96
C LEU A 39 1.69 -8.33 6.70
N SER A 40 0.44 -8.04 6.32
CA SER A 40 0.13 -7.16 5.19
C SER A 40 -0.97 -6.19 5.63
N LEU A 41 -0.68 -4.89 5.59
CA LEU A 41 -1.57 -3.84 6.06
C LEU A 41 -1.74 -2.78 4.96
N PRO A 42 -2.99 -2.39 4.61
CA PRO A 42 -3.20 -1.19 3.84
C PRO A 42 -2.92 0.02 4.75
N LEU A 43 -1.96 0.87 4.40
CA LEU A 43 -1.65 2.06 5.19
C LEU A 43 -2.68 3.16 4.91
N LYS A 44 -2.86 3.52 3.64
CA LYS A 44 -3.74 4.60 3.23
C LYS A 44 -4.09 4.50 1.75
N SER A 45 -5.27 5.00 1.39
CA SER A 45 -5.60 5.35 0.00
C SER A 45 -5.86 6.84 -0.08
N ILE A 46 -5.26 7.50 -1.07
CA ILE A 46 -5.35 8.93 -1.32
C ILE A 46 -5.84 9.13 -2.74
N THR A 47 -6.78 10.05 -2.93
CA THR A 47 -7.24 10.49 -4.24
C THR A 47 -6.86 11.94 -4.42
N PHE A 48 -6.12 12.23 -5.48
CA PHE A 48 -5.81 13.58 -5.92
C PHE A 48 -6.72 13.94 -7.09
N ASN A 49 -7.39 15.08 -7.00
CA ASN A 49 -8.16 15.66 -8.09
C ASN A 49 -7.69 17.11 -8.35
N ALA A 50 -8.28 17.78 -9.33
CA ALA A 50 -7.92 19.16 -9.66
C ALA A 50 -8.17 20.16 -8.52
N GLU A 51 -9.10 19.88 -7.59
CA GLU A 51 -9.38 20.71 -6.41
C GLU A 51 -8.27 20.59 -5.35
N ASN A 52 -7.58 19.44 -5.29
CA ASN A 52 -6.44 19.23 -4.39
C ASN A 52 -5.15 19.94 -4.87
N TYR A 53 -5.24 20.68 -5.97
CA TYR A 53 -4.10 21.39 -6.51
C TYR A 53 -3.78 22.62 -5.65
N ASN A 54 -2.61 22.64 -5.02
CA ASN A 54 -2.17 23.74 -4.14
C ASN A 54 -1.78 25.03 -4.89
N GLY A 55 -1.99 25.12 -6.21
CA GLY A 55 -1.75 26.33 -6.98
C GLY A 55 -3.02 27.18 -7.15
N SER A 56 -2.84 28.50 -7.24
CA SER A 56 -3.88 29.42 -7.71
C SER A 56 -4.08 29.16 -9.20
N THR A 57 -5.15 28.49 -9.60
CA THR A 57 -5.39 28.16 -11.01
C THR A 57 -5.62 29.41 -11.86
N PRO A 58 -4.72 29.68 -12.83
CA PRO A 58 -5.15 29.81 -14.22
C PRO A 58 -4.34 28.86 -15.11
N ILE A 59 -4.83 27.61 -15.19
CA ILE A 59 -4.37 26.46 -16.01
C ILE A 59 -2.97 25.93 -15.63
N LEU A 60 -2.88 25.34 -14.43
CA LEU A 60 -1.80 24.47 -13.93
C LEU A 60 -0.37 24.91 -14.25
N ASP A 61 -0.10 26.10 -13.71
CA ASP A 61 1.15 26.85 -13.65
C ASP A 61 1.69 27.27 -15.01
N THR A 62 1.90 28.57 -15.24
CA THR A 62 2.59 28.96 -16.46
C THR A 62 4.06 28.50 -16.51
N MET A 63 4.72 28.02 -15.44
CA MET A 63 6.14 27.57 -15.49
C MET A 63 6.69 26.65 -14.36
N SER A 64 5.89 26.07 -13.46
CA SER A 64 6.37 25.06 -12.50
C SER A 64 5.54 23.79 -12.62
N THR A 65 6.18 22.64 -12.78
CA THR A 65 5.46 21.37 -12.97
C THR A 65 4.47 21.16 -11.82
N PRO A 66 3.15 21.01 -12.09
CA PRO A 66 2.14 20.88 -11.05
C PRO A 66 2.48 19.72 -10.12
N VAL A 67 2.50 19.98 -8.81
CA VAL A 67 2.77 18.95 -7.79
C VAL A 67 1.58 18.86 -6.85
N PHE A 68 0.91 17.71 -6.84
CA PHE A 68 0.05 17.34 -5.72
C PHE A 68 0.91 16.76 -4.61
N SER A 69 0.61 17.08 -3.35
CA SER A 69 1.35 16.53 -2.22
C SER A 69 0.43 16.22 -1.06
N GLU A 70 0.57 15.03 -0.48
CA GLU A 70 -0.14 14.59 0.71
C GLU A 70 0.83 13.82 1.62
N SER A 71 0.72 14.01 2.93
CA SER A 71 1.53 13.27 3.90
C SER A 71 0.69 12.19 4.56
N VAL A 72 1.26 10.98 4.69
CA VAL A 72 0.65 9.86 5.39
C VAL A 72 1.46 9.59 6.64
N GLU A 73 0.79 9.52 7.79
CA GLU A 73 1.42 9.12 9.05
C GLU A 73 1.97 7.69 8.93
N PHE A 74 3.24 7.54 9.30
CA PHE A 74 3.95 6.27 9.28
C PHE A 74 5.01 6.32 10.37
N ILE A 75 4.62 5.94 11.58
CA ILE A 75 5.51 5.94 12.75
C ILE A 75 6.02 4.52 12.94
N PHE A 76 7.26 4.26 12.52
CA PHE A 76 7.81 2.90 12.54
C PHE A 76 7.72 2.24 13.93
N PRO A 77 8.08 2.91 15.05
CA PRO A 77 8.00 2.32 16.39
C PRO A 77 6.57 1.96 16.86
N GLU A 78 5.53 2.54 16.24
CA GLU A 78 4.14 2.19 16.56
C GLU A 78 3.69 0.91 15.85
N ILE A 79 4.31 0.59 14.72
CA ILE A 79 4.03 -0.63 13.96
C ILE A 79 4.89 -1.79 14.47
N TYR A 80 6.15 -1.52 14.82
CA TYR A 80 7.11 -2.52 15.26
C TYR A 80 7.75 -2.09 16.59
N THR A 81 7.57 -2.91 17.62
CA THR A 81 8.16 -2.67 18.95
C THR A 81 9.69 -2.76 18.93
N THR A 82 10.24 -3.69 18.13
CA THR A 82 11.68 -3.93 17.99
C THR A 82 12.02 -4.10 16.51
N SER A 83 12.85 -3.22 15.97
CA SER A 83 13.28 -3.25 14.57
C SER A 83 14.12 -4.49 14.22
N GLU A 84 14.86 -5.04 15.19
CA GLU A 84 15.71 -6.24 15.01
C GLU A 84 14.91 -7.49 14.58
N TYR A 85 13.60 -7.50 14.87
CA TYR A 85 12.69 -8.59 14.48
C TYR A 85 12.16 -8.43 13.07
N VAL A 86 12.33 -7.28 12.44
CA VAL A 86 11.89 -7.06 11.06
C VAL A 86 12.98 -7.56 10.12
N ASP A 87 12.76 -8.72 9.50
CA ASP A 87 13.71 -9.30 8.54
C ASP A 87 13.62 -8.62 7.17
N SER A 88 12.41 -8.20 6.76
CA SER A 88 12.22 -7.42 5.53
C SER A 88 10.88 -6.67 5.54
N MET A 89 10.84 -5.59 4.77
CA MET A 89 9.62 -4.83 4.47
C MET A 89 9.46 -4.63 2.98
N MET A 90 8.22 -4.57 2.51
CA MET A 90 7.86 -4.22 1.15
C MET A 90 6.78 -3.14 1.21
N LEU A 91 7.12 -1.95 0.72
CA LEU A 91 6.14 -0.91 0.44
C LEU A 91 5.64 -1.09 -0.99
N ARG A 92 4.32 -1.19 -1.15
CA ARG A 92 3.65 -1.30 -2.44
C ARG A 92 2.85 -0.03 -2.69
N LEU A 93 3.07 0.59 -3.85
CA LEU A 93 2.27 1.68 -4.37
C LEU A 93 1.43 1.14 -5.52
N GLU A 94 0.11 1.11 -5.34
CA GLU A 94 -0.83 0.92 -6.44
C GLU A 94 -1.34 2.28 -6.88
N ILE A 95 -1.04 2.65 -8.12
CA ILE A 95 -1.37 3.97 -8.67
C ILE A 95 -2.31 3.77 -9.85
N LYS A 96 -3.43 4.49 -9.84
CA LYS A 96 -4.41 4.52 -10.92
C LYS A 96 -4.55 5.96 -11.41
N ASN A 97 -4.11 6.20 -12.65
CA ASN A 97 -4.18 7.51 -13.30
C ASN A 97 -5.44 7.61 -14.15
N ASN A 98 -6.44 8.31 -13.63
CA ASN A 98 -7.64 8.75 -14.32
C ASN A 98 -7.60 10.26 -14.62
N PHE A 99 -6.42 10.89 -14.55
CA PHE A 99 -6.23 12.32 -14.78
C PHE A 99 -5.68 12.52 -16.20
N PRO A 100 -6.09 13.56 -16.95
CA PRO A 100 -5.75 13.70 -18.37
C PRO A 100 -4.32 14.19 -18.62
N ALA A 101 -3.34 13.61 -17.93
CA ALA A 101 -1.92 13.93 -18.03
C ALA A 101 -1.07 12.69 -17.83
N ARG A 102 0.19 12.73 -18.29
CA ARG A 102 1.22 11.80 -17.86
C ARG A 102 1.63 12.17 -16.44
N ILE A 103 1.86 11.20 -15.57
CA ILE A 103 2.20 11.50 -14.17
C ILE A 103 3.44 10.75 -13.72
N LYS A 104 4.07 11.22 -12.65
CA LYS A 104 5.12 10.50 -11.94
C LYS A 104 4.91 10.63 -10.45
N VAL A 105 4.99 9.54 -9.70
CA VAL A 105 4.77 9.55 -8.26
C VAL A 105 6.11 9.39 -7.55
N TYR A 106 6.29 10.20 -6.52
CA TYR A 106 7.41 10.12 -5.60
C TYR A 106 6.87 9.88 -4.20
N ALA A 107 7.51 9.00 -3.44
CA ALA A 107 7.25 8.82 -2.02
C ALA A 107 8.55 9.08 -1.25
N TYR A 108 8.49 9.93 -0.23
CA TYR A 108 9.64 10.28 0.61
C TYR A 108 9.35 9.86 2.05
N PHE A 109 10.23 9.06 2.63
CA PHE A 109 10.19 8.72 4.05
C PHE A 109 10.80 9.89 4.82
N MET A 110 10.01 10.51 5.68
CA MET A 110 10.37 11.74 6.39
C MET A 110 10.46 11.48 7.89
N ASN A 111 11.43 12.11 8.55
CA ASN A 111 11.52 12.13 10.01
C ASN A 111 10.76 13.33 10.62
N GLN A 112 10.80 13.48 11.95
CA GLN A 112 10.10 14.56 12.68
C GLN A 112 10.61 15.96 12.30
N GLU A 113 11.89 16.10 11.95
CA GLU A 113 12.49 17.36 11.52
C GLU A 113 12.15 17.71 10.07
N GLY A 114 11.44 16.85 9.34
CA GLY A 114 11.12 17.03 7.93
C GLY A 114 12.31 16.76 6.99
N SER A 115 13.30 15.98 7.44
CA SER A 115 14.39 15.49 6.60
C SER A 115 13.98 14.21 5.87
N ILE A 116 14.43 14.07 4.61
CA ILE A 116 14.22 12.86 3.81
C ILE A 116 15.22 11.79 4.25
N ILE A 117 14.72 10.66 4.72
CA ILE A 117 15.51 9.47 5.07
C ILE A 117 15.73 8.59 3.83
N GLU A 118 14.67 8.36 3.06
CA GLU A 118 14.69 7.53 1.86
C GLU A 118 13.62 8.01 0.86
N SER A 119 13.82 7.65 -0.41
CA SER A 119 12.93 8.02 -1.50
C SER A 119 12.60 6.85 -2.41
N ILE A 120 11.37 6.84 -2.90
CA ILE A 120 10.89 5.94 -3.95
C ILE A 120 10.51 6.80 -5.14
N LEU A 121 11.12 6.51 -6.29
CA LEU A 121 10.85 7.20 -7.55
C LEU A 121 10.22 6.20 -8.52
N THR A 122 8.93 6.36 -8.82
CA THR A 122 8.27 5.48 -9.80
C THR A 122 8.67 5.86 -11.22
N ASP A 123 8.43 4.95 -12.16
CA ASP A 123 8.40 5.29 -13.58
C ASP A 123 7.26 6.27 -13.90
N SER A 124 7.33 6.87 -15.09
CA SER A 124 6.25 7.74 -15.57
C SER A 124 5.06 6.90 -15.99
N ILE A 125 3.89 7.22 -15.46
CA ILE A 125 2.63 6.57 -15.78
C ILE A 125 2.02 7.32 -16.98
N PRO A 126 1.66 6.61 -18.05
CA PRO A 126 1.15 7.24 -19.26
C PRO A 126 -0.13 8.04 -19.00
N LYS A 127 -0.38 9.00 -19.89
CA LYS A 127 -1.66 9.71 -19.97
C LYS A 127 -2.73 8.71 -20.41
N PRO A 128 -3.91 8.68 -19.77
CA PRO A 128 -4.98 7.77 -20.14
C PRO A 128 -5.56 8.06 -21.52
N ALA A 129 -6.33 7.11 -22.05
CA ALA A 129 -7.09 7.32 -23.28
C ALA A 129 -8.26 8.29 -23.03
N ILE A 130 -8.44 9.27 -23.92
CA ILE A 130 -9.43 10.34 -23.78
C ILE A 130 -10.29 10.40 -25.06
N SER A 131 -11.61 10.47 -24.91
CA SER A 131 -12.55 10.57 -26.03
C SER A 131 -12.49 11.92 -26.75
N ALA A 132 -13.24 12.03 -27.85
CA ALA A 132 -13.44 13.28 -28.56
C ALA A 132 -14.23 14.32 -27.73
N ASP A 133 -15.05 13.87 -26.78
CA ASP A 133 -15.84 14.73 -25.88
C ASP A 133 -15.09 15.05 -24.57
N GLY A 134 -13.81 14.66 -24.47
CA GLY A 134 -12.94 15.01 -23.36
C GLY A 134 -12.97 14.08 -22.14
N PHE A 135 -13.75 12.99 -22.18
CA PHE A 135 -13.82 12.02 -21.08
C PHE A 135 -12.67 11.01 -21.12
N VAL A 136 -12.13 10.66 -19.96
CA VAL A 136 -11.21 9.53 -19.82
C VAL A 136 -11.98 8.23 -20.06
N THR A 137 -11.58 7.45 -21.05
CA THR A 137 -12.23 6.19 -21.43
C THR A 137 -11.55 4.97 -20.82
N GLN A 138 -10.24 5.06 -20.55
CA GLN A 138 -9.46 4.00 -19.96
C GLN A 138 -8.36 4.58 -19.07
N ALA A 139 -8.47 4.32 -17.76
CA ALA A 139 -7.46 4.69 -16.79
C ALA A 139 -6.20 3.83 -16.93
N GLU A 140 -5.05 4.44 -16.65
CA GLU A 140 -3.76 3.76 -16.62
C GLU A 140 -3.45 3.29 -15.19
N LYS A 141 -2.71 2.19 -15.06
CA LYS A 141 -2.36 1.63 -13.74
C LYS A 141 -0.88 1.29 -13.67
N LEU A 142 -0.29 1.53 -12.51
CA LEU A 142 1.07 1.10 -12.18
C LEU A 142 1.07 0.47 -10.79
N LEU A 143 1.68 -0.71 -10.68
CA LEU A 143 2.02 -1.32 -9.40
C LEU A 143 3.54 -1.22 -9.21
N TYR A 144 3.97 -0.60 -8.13
CA TYR A 144 5.39 -0.42 -7.82
C TYR A 144 5.71 -0.95 -6.43
N ASP A 145 6.70 -1.82 -6.33
CA ASP A 145 7.15 -2.41 -5.07
C ASP A 145 8.58 -1.96 -4.75
N LYS A 146 8.79 -1.41 -3.55
CA LYS A 146 10.11 -1.18 -2.96
C LYS A 146 10.27 -2.15 -1.79
N THR A 147 11.31 -2.98 -1.88
CA THR A 147 11.71 -3.86 -0.78
C THR A 147 12.83 -3.22 0.01
N PHE A 148 12.77 -3.38 1.32
CA PHE A 148 13.77 -3.00 2.30
C PHE A 148 14.28 -4.28 2.96
N SER A 149 15.60 -4.49 2.91
CA SER A 149 16.24 -5.61 3.59
C SER A 149 16.42 -5.30 5.08
N LYS A 150 16.84 -6.30 5.85
CA LYS A 150 17.13 -6.16 7.28
C LYS A 150 18.13 -5.03 7.57
N GLU A 151 19.10 -4.84 6.67
CA GLU A 151 20.14 -3.80 6.79
C GLU A 151 19.58 -2.39 6.55
N ASP A 152 18.48 -2.25 5.81
CA ASP A 152 17.83 -0.96 5.55
C ASP A 152 16.93 -0.52 6.73
N ILE A 153 16.40 -1.47 7.51
CA ILE A 153 15.41 -1.22 8.56
C ILE A 153 15.86 -0.20 9.61
N PRO A 154 17.10 -0.22 10.15
CA PRO A 154 17.52 0.73 11.17
C PRO A 154 17.42 2.20 10.71
N ALA A 155 17.59 2.47 9.42
CA ALA A 155 17.43 3.83 8.89
C ALA A 155 15.96 4.29 8.94
N LEU A 156 15.01 3.35 8.80
CA LEU A 156 13.58 3.65 8.77
C LEU A 156 12.97 3.91 10.15
N GLU A 157 13.65 3.57 11.24
CA GLU A 157 13.18 3.77 12.63
C GLU A 157 12.82 5.23 12.93
N GLN A 158 13.53 6.16 12.28
CA GLN A 158 13.32 7.59 12.47
C GLN A 158 12.17 8.14 11.60
N THR A 159 11.55 7.30 10.77
CA THR A 159 10.45 7.74 9.91
C THR A 159 9.19 7.94 10.73
N THR A 160 8.55 9.09 10.53
CA THR A 160 7.25 9.44 11.11
C THR A 160 6.17 9.68 10.07
N SER A 161 6.54 9.92 8.81
CA SER A 161 5.58 10.04 7.73
C SER A 161 6.14 9.65 6.36
N ILE A 162 5.24 9.36 5.43
CA ILE A 162 5.52 9.19 4.02
C ILE A 162 4.88 10.37 3.28
N LEU A 163 5.71 11.26 2.73
CA LEU A 163 5.26 12.35 1.86
C LEU A 163 5.14 11.83 0.43
N LEU A 164 3.91 11.78 -0.08
CA LEU A 164 3.64 11.53 -1.48
C LEU A 164 3.69 12.84 -2.27
N ARG A 165 4.33 12.80 -3.44
CA ARG A 165 4.28 13.87 -4.44
C ARG A 165 3.91 13.30 -5.80
N VAL A 166 2.89 13.86 -6.43
CA VAL A 166 2.49 13.49 -7.79
C VAL A 166 2.85 14.64 -8.73
N LEU A 167 3.78 14.37 -9.62
CA LEU A 167 4.25 15.29 -10.64
C LEU A 167 3.44 15.11 -11.92
N ILE A 168 2.77 16.18 -12.35
CA ILE A 168 2.01 16.21 -13.60
C ILE A 168 2.91 16.62 -14.76
N LYS A 169 2.81 15.88 -15.87
CA LYS A 169 3.54 16.08 -17.13
C LYS A 169 2.56 15.96 -18.29
N ASP A 170 2.83 16.69 -19.38
CA ASP A 170 2.12 16.51 -20.66
C ASP A 170 0.57 16.51 -20.52
N LEU A 171 0.04 17.49 -19.77
CA LEU A 171 -1.40 17.71 -19.60
C LEU A 171 -2.08 17.87 -20.98
N GLU A 172 -3.27 17.32 -21.14
CA GLU A 172 -4.09 17.53 -22.33
C GLU A 172 -4.83 18.87 -22.26
N TYR A 173 -4.55 19.75 -23.23
CA TYR A 173 -5.08 21.12 -23.26
C TYR A 173 -6.26 21.32 -24.22
N ARG A 174 -6.78 20.25 -24.81
CA ARG A 174 -8.02 20.33 -25.61
C ARG A 174 -9.15 20.92 -24.76
N PRO A 175 -9.93 21.92 -25.26
CA PRO A 175 -10.96 22.60 -24.46
C PRO A 175 -11.96 21.65 -23.81
N GLU A 176 -12.42 20.63 -24.55
CA GLU A 176 -13.35 19.62 -24.04
C GLU A 176 -12.79 18.81 -22.86
N VAL A 177 -11.46 18.67 -22.76
CA VAL A 177 -10.79 17.99 -21.65
C VAL A 177 -10.63 18.93 -20.46
N LEU A 178 -10.31 20.20 -20.71
CA LEU A 178 -10.17 21.20 -19.67
C LEU A 178 -11.51 21.47 -18.95
N ASP A 179 -12.62 21.47 -19.70
CA ASP A 179 -13.98 21.55 -19.14
C ASP A 179 -14.33 20.35 -18.23
N LYS A 180 -13.58 19.25 -18.37
CA LYS A 180 -13.73 17.99 -17.63
C LYS A 180 -12.60 17.69 -16.66
N LEU A 181 -11.68 18.64 -16.46
CA LEU A 181 -10.48 18.41 -15.66
C LEU A 181 -10.78 18.01 -14.21
N ASN A 182 -11.86 18.58 -13.63
CA ASN A 182 -12.30 18.28 -12.27
C ASN A 182 -12.88 16.86 -12.11
N GLU A 183 -13.26 16.19 -13.20
CA GLU A 183 -13.72 14.79 -13.18
C GLU A 183 -12.53 13.80 -13.17
N GLY A 184 -11.32 14.26 -13.50
CA GLY A 184 -10.11 13.45 -13.48
C GLY A 184 -9.59 13.23 -12.06
N SER A 185 -9.00 12.05 -11.81
CA SER A 185 -8.42 11.70 -10.51
C SER A 185 -7.14 10.89 -10.64
N ILE A 186 -6.31 10.93 -9.60
CA ILE A 186 -5.14 10.08 -9.43
C ILE A 186 -5.32 9.39 -8.09
N ASP A 187 -5.55 8.08 -8.11
CA ASP A 187 -5.69 7.28 -6.90
C ASP A 187 -4.35 6.62 -6.59
N VAL A 188 -3.85 6.80 -5.36
CA VAL A 188 -2.63 6.17 -4.86
C VAL A 188 -2.97 5.40 -3.59
N THR A 189 -2.81 4.08 -3.64
CA THR A 189 -2.96 3.18 -2.48
C THR A 189 -1.58 2.71 -2.03
N ILE A 190 -1.29 2.92 -0.76
CA ILE A 190 -0.04 2.50 -0.11
C ILE A 190 -0.33 1.24 0.72
N GLY A 191 0.33 0.14 0.36
CA GLY A 191 0.35 -1.10 1.13
C GLY A 191 1.72 -1.33 1.77
N LEU A 192 1.72 -1.91 2.96
CA LEU A 192 2.93 -2.37 3.63
C LEU A 192 2.83 -3.86 3.89
N ARG A 193 3.87 -4.60 3.53
CA ARG A 193 4.06 -5.99 3.92
C ARG A 193 5.37 -6.12 4.68
N SER A 194 5.40 -6.93 5.73
CA SER A 194 6.62 -7.25 6.46
C SER A 194 6.74 -8.73 6.74
N ALA A 195 7.98 -9.19 6.79
CA ALA A 195 8.34 -10.48 7.36
C ALA A 195 9.02 -10.21 8.69
N VAL A 196 8.43 -10.72 9.76
CA VAL A 196 8.91 -10.53 11.13
C VAL A 196 9.41 -11.87 11.66
N ASN A 197 10.44 -11.86 12.49
CA ASN A 197 11.04 -13.02 13.12
C ASN A 197 11.19 -12.72 14.60
N VAL A 198 10.12 -13.00 15.35
CA VAL A 198 10.02 -12.72 16.78
C VAL A 198 10.46 -13.97 17.55
N PRO A 199 11.44 -13.87 18.48
CA PRO A 199 11.79 -14.96 19.38
C PRO A 199 10.59 -15.40 20.23
N ILE A 200 10.39 -16.71 20.41
CA ILE A 200 9.23 -17.26 21.14
C ILE A 200 9.24 -16.85 22.62
N ASP A 201 10.41 -16.67 23.20
CA ASP A 201 10.61 -16.23 24.58
C ASP A 201 10.17 -14.79 24.85
N GLU A 202 9.84 -14.02 23.82
CA GLU A 202 9.34 -12.64 23.92
C GLU A 202 7.84 -12.47 23.57
N ILE A 203 7.12 -13.55 23.24
CA ILE A 203 5.68 -13.55 22.94
C ILE A 203 4.87 -13.91 24.18
#